data_AF-A0A9P1K0Z9-F1
#
_entry.id   AF-A0A9P1K0Z9-F1
#
_cell.length_a   1.000
_cell.length_b   1.000
_cell.length_c   1.000
_cell.angle_alpha   90.00
_cell.angle_beta   90.00
_cell.angle_gamma   90.00
#
_symmetry.space_group_name_H-M   'P 1'
#
loop_
_entity.id
_entity.type
_entity.pdbx_description
1 polymer ?
#
loop_
_entity_poly.entity_id
_entity_poly.type
_entity_poly.pdbx_seq_one_letter_code
_entity_poly.pdbx_strand_id
1 'polypeptide(L)'
;MRLRAAIARRAGGGRLVTVLNRRGAPGELPAADLMRTLGEPPEHALPYRPVPLAVAAGVGEPAFRHCRRFREAMERLGADIAGQPAAQDGLFRRWVRR
;
A
#
# COMPACT_ATOMS: atom_id res chain seq x y z
N MET A 1 13.25 -17.12 6.91
CA MET A 1 13.32 -15.68 7.29
C MET A 1 12.28 -14.95 6.46
N ARG A 2 11.33 -14.22 7.07
CA ARG A 2 10.30 -13.47 6.32
C ARG A 2 10.85 -12.09 5.95
N LEU A 3 10.51 -11.58 4.77
CA LEU A 3 11.10 -10.36 4.19
C LEU A 3 11.00 -9.16 5.15
N ARG A 4 9.83 -8.97 5.76
CA ARG A 4 9.58 -7.88 6.72
C ARG A 4 10.50 -7.94 7.93
N ALA A 5 10.68 -9.14 8.51
CA ALA A 5 11.57 -9.34 9.66
C ALA A 5 13.05 -9.11 9.30
N ALA A 6 13.46 -9.51 8.09
CA ALA A 6 14.81 -9.26 7.59
C ALA A 6 15.09 -7.76 7.43
N ILE A 7 14.13 -7.00 6.89
CA ILE A 7 14.24 -5.54 6.74
C ILE A 7 14.23 -4.85 8.11
N ALA A 8 13.31 -5.22 9.01
CA ALA A 8 13.20 -4.63 10.34
C ALA A 8 14.50 -4.76 11.15
N ARG A 9 15.18 -5.91 11.06
CA ARG A 9 16.49 -6.12 11.69
C ARG A 9 17.58 -5.19 11.16
N ARG A 10 17.51 -4.79 9.89
CA ARG A 10 18.47 -3.86 9.25
C ARG A 10 18.13 -2.39 9.50
N ALA A 11 16.85 -2.07 9.69
CA ALA A 11 16.36 -0.70 9.79
C ALA A 11 16.71 0.04 11.11
N GLY A 12 17.39 -0.61 12.07
CA GLY A 12 17.99 0.07 13.21
C GLY A 12 17.03 0.78 14.17
N GLY A 13 15.76 0.34 14.23
CA GLY A 13 14.76 0.84 15.20
C GLY A 13 13.65 1.74 14.62
N GLY A 14 13.69 2.07 13.33
CA GLY A 14 12.60 2.79 12.67
C GLY A 14 11.31 1.96 12.52
N ARG A 15 10.15 2.63 12.52
CA ARG A 15 8.87 2.00 12.17
C ARG A 15 8.90 1.57 10.71
N LEU A 16 8.69 0.28 10.46
CA LEU A 16 8.56 -0.27 9.11
C LEU A 16 7.09 -0.24 8.69
N VAL A 17 6.81 0.43 7.57
CA VAL A 17 5.50 0.47 6.92
C VAL A 17 5.56 -0.28 5.59
N THR A 18 4.56 -1.09 5.32
CA THR A 18 4.44 -1.94 4.13
C THR A 18 3.34 -1.43 3.20
N VAL A 19 3.68 -1.20 1.93
CA VAL A 19 2.76 -0.67 0.92
C VAL A 19 2.73 -1.60 -0.28
N LEU A 20 1.55 -2.19 -0.57
CA LEU A 20 1.31 -2.88 -1.83
C LEU A 20 0.94 -1.87 -2.91
N ASN A 21 1.91 -1.51 -3.74
CA ASN A 21 1.66 -0.63 -4.88
C ASN A 21 1.06 -1.39 -6.07
N ARG A 22 0.26 -0.68 -6.88
CA ARG A 22 -0.44 -1.21 -8.07
C ARG A 22 -1.37 -2.39 -7.77
N ARG A 23 -2.11 -2.32 -6.66
CA ARG A 23 -3.10 -3.35 -6.31
C ARG A 23 -4.14 -3.54 -7.43
N GLY A 24 -4.36 -4.78 -7.83
CA GLY A 24 -5.20 -5.21 -8.94
C GLY A 24 -4.53 -5.12 -10.31
N ALA A 25 -3.21 -4.95 -10.39
CA ALA A 25 -2.52 -4.96 -11.68
C ALA A 25 -2.44 -6.37 -12.29
N PRO A 26 -2.38 -6.49 -13.63
CA PRO A 26 -2.06 -7.75 -14.29
C PRO A 26 -0.74 -8.33 -13.76
N GLY A 27 -0.75 -9.62 -13.41
CA GLY A 27 0.41 -10.30 -12.83
C GLY A 27 0.64 -10.03 -11.34
N GLU A 28 -0.35 -9.45 -10.63
CA GLU A 28 -0.28 -9.33 -9.17
C GLU A 28 -0.08 -10.70 -8.50
N LEU A 29 0.82 -10.74 -7.50
CA LEU A 29 1.05 -11.92 -6.69
C LEU A 29 -0.23 -12.31 -5.93
N PRO A 30 -0.55 -13.62 -5.85
CA PRO A 30 -1.64 -14.09 -5.00
C PRO A 30 -1.47 -13.63 -3.56
N ALA A 31 -2.57 -13.27 -2.90
CA ALA A 31 -2.55 -12.76 -1.53
C ALA A 31 -1.87 -13.74 -0.55
N ALA A 32 -2.06 -15.05 -0.75
CA ALA A 32 -1.41 -16.09 0.06
C ALA A 32 0.12 -16.06 -0.07
N ASP A 33 0.64 -15.86 -1.27
CA ASP A 33 2.09 -15.80 -1.52
C ASP A 33 2.70 -14.52 -0.95
N LEU A 34 1.97 -13.41 -1.06
CA LEU A 34 2.34 -12.13 -0.45
C LEU A 34 2.42 -12.24 1.08
N MET A 35 1.41 -12.84 1.72
CA MET A 35 1.39 -13.11 3.16
C MET A 35 2.48 -14.09 3.59
N ARG A 36 2.74 -15.14 2.80
CA ARG A 36 3.85 -16.09 3.08
C ARG A 36 5.21 -15.37 3.06
N THR A 37 5.39 -14.45 2.14
CA THR A 37 6.65 -13.69 1.96
C THR A 37 6.85 -12.64 3.05
N LEU A 38 5.82 -11.83 3.33
CA LEU A 38 5.88 -10.73 4.28
C LEU A 38 5.70 -11.19 5.73
N GLY A 39 4.91 -12.24 5.97
CA GLY A 39 4.51 -12.72 7.28
C GLY A 39 3.17 -12.20 7.77
N GLU A 40 2.72 -11.08 7.21
CA GLU A 40 1.51 -10.34 7.54
C GLU A 40 1.01 -9.62 6.27
N PRO A 41 -0.27 -9.24 6.20
CA PRO A 41 -0.75 -8.42 5.08
C PRO A 41 -0.09 -7.03 5.11
N PRO A 42 0.11 -6.40 3.93
CA PRO A 42 0.55 -5.01 3.85
C PRO A 42 -0.42 -4.09 4.59
N GLU A 43 0.12 -3.09 5.28
CA GLU A 43 -0.66 -2.09 6.00
C GLU A 43 -1.44 -1.18 5.05
N HIS A 44 -0.85 -0.86 3.88
CA HIS A 44 -1.46 -0.01 2.88
C HIS A 44 -1.45 -0.65 1.49
N ALA A 45 -2.41 -0.24 0.66
CA ALA A 45 -2.45 -0.63 -0.74
C ALA A 45 -2.85 0.54 -1.64
N LEU A 46 -2.07 0.78 -2.70
CA LEU A 46 -2.35 1.80 -3.70
C LEU A 46 -2.95 1.14 -4.94
N PRO A 47 -4.12 1.57 -5.43
CA PRO A 47 -4.81 0.90 -6.53
C PRO A 47 -4.08 1.09 -7.86
N TYR A 48 -4.15 0.08 -8.72
CA TYR A 48 -3.65 0.16 -10.10
C TYR A 48 -4.49 1.14 -10.93
N ARG A 49 -3.84 2.19 -11.44
CA ARG A 49 -4.45 3.29 -12.22
C ARG A 49 -3.51 3.76 -13.34
N PRO A 50 -3.13 2.89 -14.29
CA PRO A 50 -2.03 3.13 -15.22
C PRO A 50 -2.20 4.42 -16.03
N VAL A 51 -3.40 4.66 -16.58
CA VAL A 51 -3.66 5.84 -17.43
C VAL A 51 -3.64 7.14 -16.61
N PRO A 52 -4.44 7.31 -15.52
CA PRO A 52 -4.37 8.54 -14.72
C PRO A 52 -2.99 8.81 -14.12
N LEU A 53 -2.27 7.77 -13.69
CA LEU A 53 -0.91 7.90 -13.15
C LEU A 53 0.09 8.36 -14.22
N ALA A 54 0.05 7.75 -15.41
CA ALA A 54 0.95 8.11 -16.51
C ALA A 54 0.71 9.53 -17.02
N VAL A 55 -0.56 9.93 -17.18
CA VAL A 55 -0.91 11.30 -17.60
C VAL A 55 -0.39 12.31 -16.59
N ALA A 56 -0.70 12.12 -15.30
CA ALA A 56 -0.28 13.04 -14.24
C ALA A 56 1.25 13.14 -14.15
N ALA A 57 1.96 12.01 -14.24
CA ALA A 57 3.42 11.99 -14.28
C ALA A 57 3.98 12.75 -15.50
N GLY A 58 3.35 12.62 -16.67
CA GLY A 58 3.76 13.31 -17.90
C GLY A 58 3.61 14.83 -17.86
N VAL A 59 2.66 15.35 -17.08
CA VAL A 59 2.43 16.80 -16.91
C VAL A 59 3.00 17.36 -15.60
N GLY A 60 3.72 16.56 -14.82
CA GLY A 60 4.30 16.98 -13.54
C GLY A 60 3.27 17.25 -12.43
N GLU A 61 2.08 16.65 -12.53
CA GLU A 61 1.03 16.78 -11.52
C GLU A 61 0.92 15.55 -10.62
N PRO A 62 0.46 15.71 -9.36
CA PRO A 62 0.13 14.56 -8.54
C PRO A 62 -1.12 13.81 -9.05
N ALA A 63 -0.98 12.51 -9.29
CA ALA A 63 -2.04 11.65 -9.84
C ALA A 63 -3.33 11.58 -9.00
N PHE A 64 -3.26 11.92 -7.72
CA PHE A 64 -4.41 11.91 -6.82
C PHE A 64 -5.42 13.05 -7.08
N ARG A 65 -5.06 14.09 -7.86
CA ARG A 65 -6.02 15.13 -8.28
C ARG A 65 -7.16 14.51 -9.10
N HIS A 66 -6.81 13.59 -10.00
CA HIS A 66 -7.72 13.03 -11.01
C HIS A 66 -8.30 11.67 -10.63
N CYS A 67 -7.87 11.07 -9.51
CA CYS A 67 -8.35 9.76 -9.08
C CYS A 67 -8.69 9.72 -7.59
N ARG A 68 -9.99 9.83 -7.27
CA ARG A 68 -10.50 9.83 -5.88
C ARG A 68 -10.03 8.62 -5.06
N ARG A 69 -10.14 7.40 -5.58
CA ARG A 69 -9.71 6.19 -4.86
C ARG A 69 -8.21 6.14 -4.59
N PHE A 70 -7.40 6.65 -5.52
CA PHE A 70 -5.95 6.72 -5.33
C PHE A 70 -5.59 7.82 -4.32
N ARG A 71 -6.29 8.95 -4.37
CA ARG A 71 -6.19 10.03 -3.37
C ARG A 71 -6.49 9.54 -1.96
N GLU A 72 -7.63 8.90 -1.76
CA GLU A 72 -8.02 8.35 -0.45
C GLU A 72 -6.98 7.34 0.09
N ALA A 73 -6.38 6.54 -0.79
CA ALA A 73 -5.31 5.61 -0.40
C ALA A 73 -4.02 6.34 0.00
N MET A 74 -3.63 7.37 -0.75
CA MET A 74 -2.47 8.21 -0.43
C MET A 74 -2.68 9.05 0.84
N GLU A 75 -3.88 9.57 1.07
CA GLU A 75 -4.25 10.32 2.28
C GLU A 75 -4.15 9.42 3.52
N ARG A 76 -4.67 8.19 3.46
CA ARG A 76 -4.51 7.21 4.55
C ARG A 76 -3.06 6.85 4.81
N LEU A 77 -2.27 6.62 3.76
CA LEU A 77 -0.83 6.35 3.88
C LEU A 77 -0.10 7.55 4.49
N GLY A 78 -0.39 8.77 4.02
CA GLY A 78 0.22 9.99 4.51
C GLY A 78 -0.11 10.25 5.98
N ALA A 79 -1.37 10.08 6.38
CA ALA A 79 -1.79 10.20 7.77
C ALA A 79 -1.04 9.20 8.67
N ASP A 80 -0.94 7.94 8.25
CA ASP A 80 -0.24 6.91 9.02
C ASP A 80 1.27 7.19 9.16
N ILE A 81 1.93 7.63 8.08
CA ILE A 81 3.35 8.01 8.12
C ILE A 81 3.56 9.25 9.01
N ALA A 82 2.61 10.18 9.02
CA ALA A 82 2.64 11.36 9.88
C ALA A 82 2.32 11.05 11.36
N GLY A 83 2.07 9.78 11.71
CA GLY A 83 1.71 9.37 13.07
C GLY A 83 0.29 9.79 13.49
N GLN A 84 -0.53 10.22 12.53
CA GLN A 84 -1.95 10.45 12.78
C GLN A 84 -2.66 9.09 12.80
N PRO A 85 -3.63 8.87 13.71
CA PRO A 85 -4.42 7.65 13.69
C PRO A 85 -5.21 7.60 12.39
N ALA A 86 -4.69 6.93 11.38
CA ALA A 86 -5.46 6.56 10.21
C ALA A 86 -6.63 5.72 10.73
N ALA A 87 -7.86 6.07 10.34
CA ALA A 87 -9.01 5.22 10.59
C ALA A 87 -8.66 3.83 10.05
N GLN A 88 -8.34 2.91 10.95
CA GLN A 88 -8.00 1.53 10.62
C GLN A 88 -9.30 0.87 10.16
N ASP A 89 -9.73 1.18 8.95
CA ASP A 89 -10.83 0.47 8.35
C ASP A 89 -10.38 -0.97 8.19
N GLY A 90 -11.02 -1.86 8.94
CA GLY A 90 -10.90 -3.31 8.85
C GLY A 90 -11.29 -3.90 7.49
N LEU A 91 -11.21 -3.11 6.40
CA LEU A 91 -11.46 -3.50 5.02
C LEU A 91 -10.52 -4.62 4.57
N PHE A 92 -9.26 -4.64 5.01
CA PHE A 92 -8.38 -5.79 4.74
C PHE A 92 -8.80 -7.04 5.54
N ARG A 93 -9.20 -6.89 6.81
CA ARG A 93 -9.78 -7.98 7.63
C ARG A 93 -11.06 -8.55 7.04
N ARG A 94 -11.86 -7.73 6.36
CA ARG A 94 -13.12 -8.12 5.73
C ARG A 94 -12.92 -8.82 4.37
N TRP A 95 -11.76 -8.61 3.74
CA TRP A 95 -11.41 -9.21 2.44
C TRP A 95 -10.78 -10.60 2.57
N VAL A 96 -10.12 -10.91 3.69
CA VAL A 96 -9.56 -12.25 3.98
C VAL A 96 -10.64 -13.23 4.52
N ARG A 97 -11.85 -12.74 4.78
CA ARG A 97 -13.01 -13.55 5.25
C ARG A 97 -14.03 -13.85 4.13
N ARG A 98 -13.73 -13.53 2.87
CA ARG A 98 -14.50 -13.94 1.68
C ARG A 98 -13.57 -14.68 0.73
#